data_AF-A0A2T5HMP2-F1
#
_entry.id   AF-A0A2T5HMP2-F1
#
_cell.length_a   1.000
_cell.length_b   1.000
_cell.length_c   1.000
_cell.angle_alpha   90.00
_cell.angle_beta   90.00
_cell.angle_gamma   90.00
#
_symmetry.space_group_name_H-M   'P 1'
#
loop_
_entity.id
_entity.type
_entity.pdbx_description
1 polymer ?
#
loop_
_entity_poly.entity_id
_entity_poly.type
_entity_poly.pdbx_seq_one_letter_code
_entity_poly.pdbx_strand_id
1 'polypeptide(L)'
;MKGVMGRMALVLLAAGGVLTGCASSQPTEQWTTWTCDSQAKVLWRYAESDQRAVDVRLGGGDIVYRLKQEPVETGAFYSSDVLAFHIKGQEGLLYWVANNDLIGRGCKAH
;
A
#
# COMPACT_ATOMS: atom_id res chain seq x y z
N MET A 1 74.02 -3.62 14.28
CA MET A 1 73.15 -4.28 13.27
C MET A 1 71.74 -3.72 13.40
N LYS A 2 71.08 -3.45 12.26
CA LYS A 2 69.69 -2.95 12.08
C LYS A 2 69.54 -1.43 12.32
N GLY A 3 69.19 -0.57 11.38
CA GLY A 3 68.78 -0.67 9.98
C GLY A 3 68.10 0.67 9.64
N VAL A 4 68.70 1.46 8.73
CA VAL A 4 68.11 2.70 8.18
C VAL A 4 67.03 2.30 7.19
N MET A 5 65.80 2.78 7.37
CA MET A 5 64.74 2.87 6.34
C MET A 5 63.75 3.90 6.92
N GLY A 6 63.54 5.11 6.38
CA GLY A 6 63.29 5.48 5.00
C GLY A 6 61.94 6.23 5.03
N ARG A 7 61.99 7.56 5.17
CA ARG A 7 60.79 8.43 5.23
C ARG A 7 60.14 8.46 3.85
N MET A 8 58.94 7.90 3.71
CA MET A 8 58.11 8.07 2.51
C MET A 8 56.80 8.74 2.94
N ALA A 9 56.76 10.05 2.70
CA ALA A 9 55.54 10.83 2.79
C ALA A 9 54.63 10.45 1.62
N LEU A 10 53.39 10.07 1.92
CA LEU A 10 52.35 9.97 0.91
C LEU A 10 51.14 10.77 1.38
N VAL A 11 51.04 12.00 0.88
CA VAL A 11 49.87 12.84 0.97
C VAL A 11 48.86 12.29 -0.05
N LEU A 12 47.75 11.72 0.42
CA LEU A 12 46.61 11.38 -0.41
C LEU A 12 45.49 12.39 -0.13
N LEU A 13 45.41 13.43 -0.97
CA LEU A 13 44.18 14.18 -1.18
C LEU A 13 43.20 13.28 -1.93
N ALA A 14 42.07 12.96 -1.31
CA ALA A 14 40.88 12.50 -1.99
C ALA A 14 39.73 13.47 -1.66
N ALA A 15 39.61 14.49 -2.50
CA ALA A 15 38.40 15.28 -2.62
C ALA A 15 37.36 14.48 -3.42
N GLY A 16 36.09 14.61 -3.05
CA GLY A 16 34.99 14.35 -3.97
C GLY A 16 33.98 13.32 -3.48
N GLY A 17 32.77 13.80 -3.22
CA GLY A 17 31.57 12.96 -3.21
C GLY A 17 30.67 13.14 -2.00
N VAL A 18 30.08 14.34 -1.82
CA VAL A 18 28.75 14.42 -1.19
C VAL A 18 27.78 13.75 -2.15
N LEU A 19 27.58 12.44 -1.99
CA LEU A 19 26.40 11.77 -2.53
C LEU A 19 25.22 12.15 -1.62
N THR A 20 24.64 13.33 -1.86
CA THR A 20 23.25 13.58 -1.48
C THR A 20 22.41 12.69 -2.37
N GLY A 21 22.28 11.42 -1.97
CA GLY A 21 21.29 10.53 -2.53
C GLY A 21 19.93 11.12 -2.20
N CYS A 22 19.33 11.80 -3.16
CA CYS A 22 17.88 11.98 -3.17
C CYS A 22 17.30 10.57 -3.20
N ALA A 23 16.98 10.02 -2.03
CA ALA A 23 16.03 8.94 -1.93
C ALA A 23 14.72 9.54 -2.45
N SER A 24 14.50 9.41 -3.76
CA SER A 24 13.17 9.44 -4.31
C SER A 24 12.46 8.30 -3.63
N SER A 25 11.69 8.63 -2.59
CA SER A 25 10.67 7.74 -2.07
C SER A 25 9.77 7.45 -3.26
N GLN A 26 10.04 6.34 -3.94
CA GLN A 26 9.06 5.69 -4.79
C GLN A 26 7.77 5.67 -3.95
N PRO A 27 6.60 6.04 -4.49
CA PRO A 27 5.36 5.89 -3.76
C PRO A 27 5.30 4.42 -3.40
N THR A 28 5.60 4.11 -2.14
CA THR A 28 5.38 2.76 -1.63
C THR A 28 3.91 2.52 -1.95
N GLU A 29 3.57 1.36 -2.49
CA GLU A 29 2.16 1.04 -2.66
C GLU A 29 1.51 1.06 -1.27
N GLN A 30 0.94 2.19 -0.86
CA GLN A 30 0.42 2.40 0.49
C GLN A 30 -0.97 1.80 0.53
N TRP A 31 -1.01 0.50 0.78
CA TRP A 31 -2.22 -0.24 1.05
C TRP A 31 -2.66 0.02 2.50
N THR A 32 -3.90 0.45 2.69
CA THR A 32 -4.57 0.45 4.00
C THR A 32 -5.06 -0.95 4.32
N THR A 33 -4.83 -1.42 5.54
CA THR A 33 -5.36 -2.72 5.98
C THR A 33 -6.67 -2.51 6.71
N TRP A 34 -7.70 -3.21 6.25
CA TRP A 34 -8.99 -3.30 6.91
C TRP A 34 -9.10 -4.68 7.56
N THR A 35 -9.33 -4.73 8.87
CA THR A 35 -9.58 -5.99 9.59
C THR A 35 -11.06 -6.07 9.92
N CYS A 36 -11.70 -7.14 9.46
CA CYS A 36 -13.12 -7.44 9.68
C CYS A 36 -13.33 -8.17 11.01
N ASP A 37 -14.59 -8.24 11.47
CA ASP A 37 -14.95 -8.90 12.74
C ASP A 37 -14.48 -10.36 12.78
N SER A 38 -14.49 -11.03 11.63
CA SER A 38 -13.99 -12.39 11.42
C SER A 38 -12.46 -12.53 11.46
N GLN A 39 -11.72 -11.45 11.71
CA GLN A 39 -10.26 -11.33 11.54
C GLN A 39 -9.76 -11.44 10.09
N ALA A 40 -10.67 -11.52 9.11
CA ALA A 40 -10.31 -11.42 7.70
C ALA A 40 -9.67 -10.06 7.41
N LYS A 41 -8.59 -10.07 6.62
CA LYS A 41 -7.88 -8.86 6.21
C LYS A 41 -8.22 -8.50 4.77
N VAL A 42 -8.44 -7.23 4.54
CA VAL A 42 -8.67 -6.64 3.21
C VAL A 42 -7.67 -5.52 3.02
N LEU A 43 -6.87 -5.60 1.97
CA LEU A 43 -5.97 -4.51 1.59
C LEU A 43 -6.70 -3.62 0.60
N TRP A 44 -6.61 -2.32 0.80
CA TRP A 44 -7.32 -1.33 0.00
C TRP A 44 -6.41 -0.15 -0.33
N ARG A 45 -6.55 0.43 -1.52
CA ARG A 45 -5.94 1.72 -1.88
C ARG A 45 -6.76 2.43 -2.94
N TYR A 46 -6.59 3.75 -3.09
CA TYR A 46 -7.03 4.43 -4.30
C TYR A 46 -6.20 3.95 -5.50
N ALA A 47 -6.88 3.62 -6.60
CA ALA A 47 -6.24 3.19 -7.84
C ALA A 47 -5.71 4.37 -8.66
N GLU A 48 -6.38 5.53 -8.53
CA GLU A 48 -6.14 6.73 -9.32
C GLU A 48 -6.21 7.99 -8.45
N SER A 49 -5.60 9.09 -8.89
CA SER A 49 -5.55 10.34 -8.14
C SER A 49 -6.90 11.03 -7.97
N ASP A 50 -7.86 10.74 -8.84
CA ASP A 50 -9.22 11.29 -8.77
C ASP A 50 -10.12 10.57 -7.75
N GLN A 51 -9.59 9.51 -7.11
CA GLN A 51 -10.25 8.73 -6.06
C GLN A 51 -11.57 8.08 -6.47
N ARG A 52 -11.83 7.93 -7.78
CA ARG A 52 -13.05 7.29 -8.31
C ARG A 52 -12.94 5.79 -8.45
N ALA A 53 -11.75 5.23 -8.27
CA ALA A 53 -11.53 3.80 -8.28
C ALA A 53 -10.61 3.39 -7.13
N VAL A 54 -10.81 2.18 -6.64
CA VAL A 54 -10.00 1.58 -5.59
C VAL A 54 -9.53 0.20 -6.03
N ASP A 55 -8.31 -0.15 -5.65
CA ASP A 55 -7.81 -1.51 -5.78
C ASP A 55 -8.03 -2.23 -4.43
N VAL A 56 -8.49 -3.47 -4.47
CA VAL A 56 -8.75 -4.31 -3.30
C VAL A 56 -8.06 -5.66 -3.44
N ARG A 57 -7.39 -6.12 -2.38
CA ARG A 57 -6.88 -7.49 -2.24
C ARG A 57 -7.50 -8.16 -1.02
N LEU A 58 -7.89 -9.41 -1.16
CA LEU A 58 -8.49 -10.20 -0.07
C LEU A 58 -7.44 -11.12 0.56
N GLY A 59 -7.38 -11.16 1.88
CA GLY A 59 -6.64 -12.19 2.63
C GLY A 59 -5.13 -12.29 2.36
N GLY A 60 -4.51 -11.25 1.79
CA GLY A 60 -3.11 -11.29 1.37
C GLY A 60 -2.84 -12.05 0.07
N GLY A 61 -3.88 -12.36 -0.72
CA GLY A 61 -3.71 -12.89 -2.07
C GLY A 61 -3.20 -11.83 -3.06
N ASP A 62 -2.68 -12.31 -4.19
CA ASP A 62 -2.10 -11.45 -5.24
C ASP A 62 -3.13 -10.89 -6.22
N ILE A 63 -4.38 -11.38 -6.17
CA ILE A 63 -5.46 -10.92 -7.03
C ILE A 63 -5.89 -9.51 -6.59
N VAL A 64 -5.80 -8.56 -7.52
CA VAL A 64 -6.26 -7.18 -7.35
C VAL A 64 -7.60 -7.01 -8.05
N TYR A 65 -8.63 -6.68 -7.27
CA TYR A 65 -9.93 -6.29 -7.77
C TYR A 65 -10.00 -4.77 -7.88
N ARG A 66 -10.21 -4.25 -9.10
CA ARG A 66 -10.46 -2.82 -9.30
C ARG A 66 -11.95 -2.54 -9.21
N LEU A 67 -12.32 -1.71 -8.23
CA LEU A 67 -13.70 -1.31 -7.97
C LEU A 67 -13.88 0.16 -8.33
N LYS A 68 -14.98 0.49 -9.00
CA LYS A 68 -15.35 1.86 -9.33
C LYS A 68 -16.31 2.40 -8.30
N GLN A 69 -16.22 3.69 -8.02
CA GLN A 69 -17.14 4.37 -7.13
C GLN A 69 -18.53 4.43 -7.79
N GLU A 70 -19.53 3.99 -7.05
CA GLU A 70 -20.92 4.00 -7.44
C GLU A 70 -21.71 5.00 -6.59
N PRO A 71 -22.78 5.60 -7.13
CA PRO A 71 -23.65 6.49 -6.36
C PRO A 71 -24.32 5.76 -5.18
N VAL A 72 -24.33 6.40 -4.01
CA VAL A 72 -25.01 5.89 -2.81
C VAL A 72 -25.50 7.05 -1.94
N GLU A 73 -26.58 6.84 -1.19
CA GLU A 73 -27.16 7.88 -0.33
C GLU A 73 -26.26 8.28 0.84
N THR A 74 -25.45 7.35 1.36
CA THR A 74 -24.59 7.59 2.52
C THR A 74 -23.33 6.73 2.46
N GLY A 75 -22.20 7.36 2.79
CA GLY A 75 -20.90 6.71 2.79
C GLY A 75 -20.29 6.65 1.40
N ALA A 76 -19.49 5.61 1.16
CA ALA A 76 -18.88 5.36 -0.14
C ALA A 76 -19.14 3.91 -0.55
N PHE A 77 -19.58 3.72 -1.79
CA PHE A 77 -19.81 2.40 -2.36
C PHE A 77 -18.89 2.23 -3.56
N TYR A 78 -18.10 1.15 -3.56
CA TYR A 78 -17.22 0.79 -4.66
C TYR A 78 -17.60 -0.61 -5.14
N SER A 79 -17.78 -0.80 -6.45
CA SER A 79 -18.14 -2.12 -6.97
C SER A 79 -17.51 -2.43 -8.34
N SER A 80 -17.55 -3.71 -8.67
CA SER A 80 -17.26 -4.31 -9.97
C SER A 80 -18.33 -5.38 -10.24
N ASP A 81 -18.19 -6.12 -11.33
CA ASP A 81 -19.00 -7.32 -11.60
C ASP A 81 -18.72 -8.48 -10.63
N VAL A 82 -17.59 -8.45 -9.91
CA VAL A 82 -17.16 -9.54 -9.01
C VAL A 82 -17.34 -9.19 -7.54
N LEU A 83 -16.89 -8.01 -7.14
CA LEU A 83 -16.73 -7.63 -5.73
C LEU A 83 -17.38 -6.28 -5.46
N ALA A 84 -17.98 -6.14 -4.29
CA ALA A 84 -18.52 -4.89 -3.79
C ALA A 84 -17.97 -4.58 -2.39
N PHE A 85 -17.68 -3.30 -2.17
CA PHE A 85 -17.19 -2.77 -0.91
C PHE A 85 -17.98 -1.51 -0.52
N HIS A 86 -18.79 -1.61 0.52
CA HIS A 86 -19.52 -0.48 1.09
C HIS A 86 -18.84 -0.01 2.37
N ILE A 87 -18.47 1.26 2.41
CA ILE A 87 -17.95 1.94 3.60
C ILE A 87 -19.02 2.87 4.15
N LYS A 88 -19.38 2.69 5.41
CA LYS A 88 -20.30 3.57 6.16
C LYS A 88 -19.63 4.00 7.47
N GLY A 89 -19.35 5.29 7.60
CA GLY A 89 -18.60 5.80 8.75
C GLY A 89 -17.20 5.19 8.79
N GLN A 90 -16.87 4.46 9.86
CA GLN A 90 -15.60 3.77 10.05
C GLN A 90 -15.64 2.28 9.71
N GLU A 91 -16.79 1.77 9.25
CA GLU A 91 -16.99 0.34 9.03
C GLU A 91 -17.17 0.00 7.55
N GLY A 92 -16.57 -1.11 7.18
CA GLY A 92 -16.56 -1.69 5.86
C GLY A 92 -17.36 -2.99 5.78
N LEU A 93 -18.05 -3.18 4.66
CA LEU A 93 -18.77 -4.40 4.28
C LEU A 93 -18.31 -4.86 2.89
N LEU A 94 -17.73 -6.05 2.80
CA LEU A 94 -17.33 -6.68 1.53
C LEU A 94 -18.15 -7.93 1.25
N TYR A 95 -18.58 -8.08 -0.01
CA TYR A 95 -19.32 -9.25 -0.48
C TYR A 95 -19.09 -9.52 -1.97
N TRP A 96 -19.30 -10.77 -2.37
CA TRP A 96 -19.29 -11.18 -3.76
C TRP A 96 -20.58 -10.73 -4.46
N VAL A 97 -20.49 -10.08 -5.60
CA VAL A 97 -21.66 -9.54 -6.33
C VAL A 97 -22.52 -10.65 -6.92
N ALA A 98 -21.89 -11.74 -7.38
CA ALA A 98 -22.59 -12.82 -8.08
C ALA A 98 -23.70 -13.50 -7.24
N ASN A 99 -23.50 -13.60 -5.93
CA ASN A 99 -24.40 -14.31 -5.03
C ASN A 99 -24.69 -13.58 -3.71
N ASN A 100 -24.13 -12.39 -3.50
CA ASN A 100 -24.20 -11.62 -2.26
C ASN A 100 -23.57 -12.33 -1.04
N ASP A 101 -22.66 -13.28 -1.27
CA ASP A 101 -21.96 -13.95 -0.18
C ASP A 101 -21.02 -12.98 0.55
N LEU A 102 -21.18 -12.95 1.87
CA LEU A 102 -20.41 -12.07 2.74
C LEU A 102 -18.95 -12.52 2.83
N ILE A 103 -18.03 -11.60 2.53
CA ILE A 103 -16.58 -11.81 2.70
C ILE A 103 -16.15 -11.22 4.05
N GLY A 104 -16.63 -10.02 4.38
CA GLY A 104 -16.24 -9.32 5.60
C GLY A 104 -17.29 -8.30 6.02
N ARG A 105 -17.56 -8.25 7.31
CA ARG A 105 -18.42 -7.26 7.98
C ARG A 105 -17.63 -6.58 9.09
N GLY A 106 -17.97 -5.33 9.39
CA GLY A 106 -17.35 -4.59 10.49
C GLY A 106 -15.88 -4.32 10.23
N CYS A 107 -15.45 -4.28 8.96
CA CYS A 107 -14.06 -4.08 8.61
C CYS A 107 -13.63 -2.67 9.00
N LYS A 108 -12.50 -2.55 9.73
CA LYS A 108 -11.98 -1.26 10.20
C LYS A 108 -10.56 -1.03 9.71
N ALA A 109 -10.33 0.14 9.14
CA ALA A 109 -9.02 0.60 8.70
C ALA A 109 -8.09 0.83 9.90
N HIS A 110 -6.82 0.45 9.75
CA HIS A 110 -5.73 0.74 10.69
C HIS A 110 -4.39 0.85 9.94
#